data_AF-A0A084SGS4-F1
#
_entry.id   AF-A0A084SGS4-F1
#
_cell.length_a   1.000
_cell.length_b   1.000
_cell.length_c   1.000
_cell.angle_alpha   90.00
_cell.angle_beta   90.00
_cell.angle_gamma   90.00
#
_symmetry.space_group_name_H-M   'P 1'
#
loop_
_entity.id
_entity.type
_entity.pdbx_description
1 polymer ?
#
loop_
_entity_poly.entity_id
_entity_poly.type
_entity_poly.pdbx_seq_one_letter_code
_entity_poly.pdbx_strand_id
1 'polypeptide(L)'
;MAATTQASRWAGIEGASFHITPAAVLLLVLNLLDGLFTLTFLQLEVAEELNPLMRVAYEHSPLAFMAIKVTIVSLGLTLLCLHRSMRLSQRAIQAGAALYVLIDVYHLAFLAHMCHRGIG
;
A
#
# COMPACT_ATOMS: atom_id res chain seq x y z
N MET A 1 -50.95 -0.34 0.94
CA MET A 1 -50.15 0.55 1.83
C MET A 1 -48.82 -0.13 2.16
N ALA A 2 -47.97 -0.35 1.16
CA ALA A 2 -46.73 -1.13 1.30
C ALA A 2 -45.69 -0.71 0.23
N ALA A 3 -45.29 0.57 0.22
CA ALA A 3 -44.38 1.12 -0.80
C ALA A 3 -43.41 2.18 -0.25
N THR A 4 -42.92 2.02 0.99
CA THR A 4 -42.03 3.02 1.61
C THR A 4 -40.71 2.47 2.18
N THR A 5 -40.43 1.17 2.09
CA THR A 5 -39.28 0.56 2.79
C THR A 5 -38.04 0.25 1.94
N GLN A 6 -38.04 0.51 0.63
CA GLN A 6 -36.90 0.13 -0.24
C GLN A 6 -35.99 1.30 -0.67
N ALA A 7 -36.47 2.55 -0.59
CA ALA A 7 -35.72 3.72 -1.06
C ALA A 7 -34.53 4.11 -0.16
N SER A 8 -34.49 3.67 1.12
CA SER A 8 -33.42 4.04 2.05
C SER A 8 -32.16 3.17 1.95
N ARG A 9 -32.24 1.98 1.34
CA ARG A 9 -31.10 1.03 1.26
C ARG A 9 -30.08 1.41 0.18
N TRP A 10 -30.47 2.22 -0.80
CA TRP A 10 -29.60 2.69 -1.89
C TRP A 10 -28.87 3.99 -1.54
N ALA A 11 -29.49 4.86 -0.72
CA ALA A 11 -28.87 6.10 -0.23
C ALA A 11 -27.66 5.88 0.71
N GLY A 12 -27.57 4.71 1.35
CA GLY A 12 -26.41 4.34 2.19
C GLY A 12 -25.14 4.02 1.40
N ILE A 13 -25.26 3.75 0.10
CA ILE A 13 -24.13 3.40 -0.79
C ILE A 13 -23.62 4.65 -1.53
N GLU A 14 -24.51 5.59 -1.81
CA GLU A 14 -24.21 6.88 -2.46
C GLU A 14 -23.41 7.85 -1.55
N GLY A 15 -23.43 7.61 -0.23
CA GLY A 15 -22.74 8.42 0.78
C GLY A 15 -21.30 8.01 1.07
N ALA A 16 -20.76 6.97 0.43
CA ALA A 16 -19.33 6.66 0.48
C ALA A 16 -18.57 7.59 -0.48
N SER A 17 -18.69 8.90 -0.25
CA SER A 17 -17.77 9.86 -0.83
C SER A 17 -16.40 9.54 -0.23
N PHE A 18 -15.65 8.67 -0.91
CA PHE A 18 -14.32 8.26 -0.51
C PHE A 18 -13.43 9.48 -0.69
N HIS A 19 -13.44 10.36 0.31
CA HIS A 19 -12.58 11.53 0.35
C HIS A 19 -11.15 11.05 0.56
N ILE A 20 -10.49 10.70 -0.54
CA ILE A 20 -9.09 10.31 -0.58
C ILE A 20 -8.28 11.48 -0.03
N THR A 21 -7.65 11.26 1.13
CA THR A 21 -6.74 12.27 1.68
C THR A 21 -5.43 12.25 0.91
N PRO A 22 -4.71 13.39 0.79
CA PRO A 22 -3.37 13.40 0.18
C PRO A 22 -2.41 12.40 0.84
N ALA A 23 -2.51 12.19 2.15
CA ALA A 23 -1.73 11.19 2.87
C ALA A 23 -2.06 9.75 2.45
N ALA A 24 -3.32 9.47 2.15
CA ALA A 24 -3.75 8.18 1.62
C ALA A 24 -3.21 7.93 0.20
N VAL A 25 -3.25 8.95 -0.68
CA VAL A 25 -2.62 8.87 -2.01
C VAL A 25 -1.12 8.62 -1.87
N LEU A 26 -0.45 9.40 -1.02
CA LEU A 26 0.98 9.29 -0.78
C LEU A 26 1.34 7.89 -0.28
N LEU A 27 0.59 7.33 0.67
CA LEU A 27 0.81 5.98 1.19
C LEU A 27 0.68 4.92 0.08
N LEU A 28 -0.32 5.04 -0.81
CA LEU A 28 -0.47 4.12 -1.95
C LEU A 28 0.70 4.22 -2.94
N VAL A 29 1.13 5.44 -3.26
CA VAL A 29 2.27 5.67 -4.18
C VAL A 29 3.55 5.12 -3.58
N LEU A 30 3.82 5.38 -2.30
CA LEU A 30 4.99 4.84 -1.62
C LEU A 30 4.94 3.31 -1.52
N ASN A 31 3.77 2.73 -1.24
CA ASN A 31 3.63 1.27 -1.25
C ASN A 31 3.94 0.65 -2.62
N LEU A 32 3.57 1.34 -3.71
CA LEU A 32 3.91 0.89 -5.06
C LEU A 32 5.41 0.98 -5.33
N LEU A 33 6.05 2.08 -4.91
CA LEU A 33 7.50 2.27 -5.04
C LEU A 33 8.28 1.23 -4.23
N ASP A 34 7.89 1.01 -2.97
CA ASP A 34 8.44 -0.02 -2.10
C ASP A 34 8.35 -1.40 -2.77
N GLY A 35 7.18 -1.77 -3.32
CA GLY A 35 7.01 -2.99 -4.11
C GLY A 35 7.95 -3.09 -5.31
N LEU A 36 8.11 -2.00 -6.06
CA LEU A 36 9.01 -1.95 -7.22
C LEU A 36 10.48 -2.11 -6.81
N PHE A 37 10.91 -1.46 -5.73
CA PHE A 37 12.27 -1.61 -5.21
C PHE A 37 12.53 -3.02 -4.70
N THR A 38 11.61 -3.59 -3.92
CA THR A 38 11.74 -4.98 -3.44
C THR A 38 11.84 -5.95 -4.62
N LEU A 39 10.95 -5.84 -5.62
CA LEU A 39 11.01 -6.66 -6.83
C LEU A 39 12.34 -6.52 -7.57
N THR A 40 12.83 -5.28 -7.72
CA THR A 40 14.12 -5.02 -8.37
C THR A 40 15.25 -5.73 -7.63
N PHE A 41 15.27 -5.66 -6.30
CA PHE A 41 16.30 -6.30 -5.49
C PHE A 41 16.24 -7.83 -5.51
N LEU A 42 15.03 -8.41 -5.57
CA LEU A 42 14.83 -9.85 -5.75
C LEU A 42 15.28 -10.30 -7.14
N GLN A 43 14.97 -9.54 -8.19
CA GLN A 43 15.35 -9.86 -9.57
C GLN A 43 16.85 -9.74 -9.82
N LEU A 44 17.52 -8.83 -9.10
CA LEU A 44 18.97 -8.69 -9.14
C LEU A 44 19.70 -9.68 -8.20
N GLU A 45 18.97 -10.52 -7.47
CA GLU A 45 19.50 -11.47 -6.48
C GLU A 45 20.36 -10.80 -5.38
N VAL A 46 20.07 -9.54 -5.09
CA VAL A 46 20.82 -8.73 -4.11
C VAL A 46 20.22 -8.81 -2.71
N ALA A 47 18.92 -9.10 -2.62
CA ALA A 47 18.20 -9.22 -1.37
C ALA A 47 17.26 -10.43 -1.41
N GLU A 48 16.88 -10.92 -0.24
CA GLU A 48 15.90 -11.99 -0.08
C GLU A 48 14.63 -11.44 0.58
N GLU A 49 13.47 -11.98 0.17
CA GLU A 49 12.19 -11.62 0.75
C GLU A 49 12.01 -12.33 2.09
N LEU A 50 12.05 -11.56 3.18
CA LEU A 50 11.90 -12.09 4.55
C LEU A 50 10.44 -12.40 4.90
N ASN A 51 9.47 -11.81 4.21
CA ASN A 51 8.07 -12.07 4.47
C ASN A 51 7.63 -13.38 3.76
N PRO A 52 7.33 -14.47 4.50
CA PRO A 52 7.03 -15.77 3.90
C PRO A 52 5.79 -15.72 3.00
N LEU A 53 4.80 -14.88 3.32
CA LEU A 53 3.62 -14.69 2.48
C LEU A 53 3.99 -14.06 1.15
N MET A 54 4.82 -13.01 1.18
CA MET A 54 5.26 -12.31 -0.02
C MET A 54 6.22 -13.16 -0.85
N ARG A 55 7.04 -13.99 -0.20
CA ARG A 55 7.92 -14.94 -0.89
C ARG A 55 7.10 -15.93 -1.72
N VAL A 56 6.07 -16.54 -1.14
CA VAL A 56 5.16 -17.45 -1.87
C VAL A 56 4.46 -16.71 -3.03
N ALA A 57 4.04 -15.46 -2.80
CA ALA A 57 3.44 -14.64 -3.86
C ALA A 57 4.42 -14.38 -5.03
N TYR A 58 5.68 -14.06 -4.71
CA TYR A 58 6.74 -13.83 -5.68
C TYR A 58 7.10 -15.09 -6.46
N GLU A 59 7.24 -16.22 -5.78
CA GLU A 59 7.49 -17.54 -6.39
C GLU A 59 6.40 -17.92 -7.40
N HIS A 60 5.15 -17.49 -7.17
CA HIS A 60 4.08 -17.69 -8.15
C HIS A 60 4.22 -16.75 -9.36
N SER A 61 4.35 -15.45 -9.13
CA SER A 61 4.78 -14.48 -10.16
C SER A 61 5.12 -13.10 -9.55
N PRO A 62 5.99 -12.31 -10.20
CA PRO A 62 6.23 -10.92 -9.80
C PRO A 62 4.96 -10.05 -9.79
N LEU A 63 4.02 -10.34 -10.70
CA LEU A 63 2.73 -9.64 -10.75
C LEU A 63 1.86 -9.99 -9.52
N ALA A 64 1.82 -11.26 -9.12
CA ALA A 64 1.08 -11.71 -7.94
C ALA A 64 1.63 -11.07 -6.65
N PHE A 65 2.96 -10.95 -6.53
CA PHE A 65 3.59 -10.18 -5.46
C PHE A 65 3.03 -8.75 -5.38
N MET A 66 3.04 -8.00 -6.48
CA MET A 66 2.54 -6.63 -6.51
C MET A 66 1.04 -6.56 -6.21
N ALA A 67 0.26 -7.43 -6.84
CA ALA A 67 -1.19 -7.46 -6.66
C ALA A 67 -1.58 -7.72 -5.20
N ILE A 68 -0.94 -8.70 -4.54
CA ILE A 68 -1.20 -9.02 -3.14
C ILE A 68 -0.80 -7.85 -2.24
N LYS A 69 0.39 -7.27 -2.45
CA LYS A 69 0.89 -6.13 -1.64
C LYS A 69 -0.06 -4.93 -1.72
N VAL A 70 -0.42 -4.52 -2.93
CA VAL A 70 -1.33 -3.40 -3.18
C VAL A 70 -2.72 -3.70 -2.62
N THR A 71 -3.22 -4.93 -2.75
CA THR A 71 -4.53 -5.32 -2.22
C THR A 71 -4.58 -5.22 -0.70
N ILE A 72 -3.56 -5.74 -0.01
CA ILE A 72 -3.48 -5.69 1.46
C ILE A 72 -3.45 -4.24 1.95
N VAL A 73 -2.61 -3.40 1.34
CA VAL A 73 -2.50 -1.99 1.73
C VAL A 73 -3.77 -1.20 1.40
N SER A 74 -4.35 -1.42 0.22
CA SER A 74 -5.61 -0.78 -0.19
C SER A 74 -6.76 -1.17 0.74
N LEU A 75 -6.83 -2.44 1.15
CA LEU A 75 -7.83 -2.92 2.11
C LEU A 75 -7.64 -2.29 3.49
N GLY A 76 -6.40 -2.27 4.00
CA GLY A 76 -6.08 -1.62 5.28
C GLY A 76 -6.41 -0.12 5.26
N LEU A 77 -6.09 0.56 4.17
CA LEU A 77 -6.42 1.97 3.97
C LEU A 77 -7.93 2.20 3.90
N THR A 78 -8.67 1.33 3.21
CA THR A 78 -10.14 1.39 3.14
C THR A 78 -10.75 1.25 4.53
N LEU A 79 -10.27 0.32 5.35
CA LEU A 79 -10.74 0.13 6.73
C LEU A 79 -10.44 1.35 7.62
N LEU A 80 -9.26 1.95 7.47
CA LEU A 80 -8.87 3.17 8.18
C LEU A 80 -9.71 4.38 7.75
N CYS A 81 -10.02 4.48 6.46
CA CYS A 81 -10.91 5.51 5.90
C CYS A 81 -12.35 5.32 6.39
N LEU A 82 -12.82 4.07 6.55
CA LEU A 82 -14.15 3.79 7.10
C LEU A 82 -14.25 4.21 8.58
N HIS A 83 -13.18 4.05 9.35
CA HIS A 83 -13.09 4.45 10.76
C HIS A 83 -12.42 5.83 10.96
N ARG A 84 -12.57 6.74 9.99
CA ARG A 84 -11.89 8.05 9.97
C ARG A 84 -12.26 8.99 11.12
N SER A 85 -13.42 8.77 11.76
CA SER A 85 -13.85 9.53 12.94
C SER A 85 -12.93 9.34 14.15
N MET A 86 -12.14 8.26 14.18
CA MET A 86 -11.17 8.00 15.22
C MET A 86 -9.85 8.74 14.94
N ARG A 87 -9.38 9.54 15.91
CA ARG A 87 -8.05 10.18 15.85
C ARG A 87 -6.93 9.17 15.62
N LEU A 88 -7.10 7.94 16.12
CA LEU A 88 -6.14 6.85 15.96
C LEU A 88 -5.97 6.47 14.48
N SER A 89 -7.04 6.41 13.69
CA SER A 89 -6.99 6.07 12.26
C SER A 89 -6.18 7.10 11.47
N GLN A 90 -6.35 8.39 11.78
CA GLN A 90 -5.59 9.46 11.12
C GLN A 90 -4.09 9.38 11.47
N ARG A 91 -3.76 9.11 12.74
CA ARG A 91 -2.37 8.89 13.15
C ARG A 91 -1.77 7.65 12.52
N ALA A 92 -2.54 6.57 12.37
CA ALA A 92 -2.10 5.34 11.72
C ALA A 92 -1.76 5.58 10.23
N ILE A 93 -2.59 6.35 9.50
CA ILE A 93 -2.30 6.73 8.11
C ILE A 93 -1.02 7.57 8.03
N GLN A 94 -0.87 8.58 8.90
CA GLN A 94 0.33 9.42 8.93
C GLN A 94 1.59 8.62 9.30
N ALA A 95 1.51 7.76 10.31
CA ALA A 95 2.61 6.90 10.72
C ALA A 95 2.98 5.90 9.62
N GLY A 96 1.98 5.30 8.96
CA GLY A 96 2.19 4.42 7.80
C GLY A 96 2.91 5.15 6.67
N ALA A 97 2.43 6.34 6.28
CA ALA A 97 3.09 7.16 5.25
C ALA A 97 4.54 7.50 5.64
N ALA A 98 4.79 7.93 6.88
CA ALA A 98 6.14 8.25 7.35
C ALA A 98 7.08 7.03 7.34
N LEU A 99 6.57 5.85 7.74
CA LEU A 99 7.32 4.60 7.71
C LEU A 99 7.67 4.22 6.27
N TYR A 100 6.71 4.30 5.35
CA TYR A 100 6.94 4.02 3.94
C TYR A 100 7.96 4.99 3.32
N VAL A 101 7.90 6.29 3.64
CA VAL A 101 8.95 7.25 3.21
C VAL A 101 10.33 6.81 3.69
N LEU A 102 10.47 6.43 4.96
CA LEU A 102 11.74 6.01 5.52
C LEU A 102 12.30 4.77 4.80
N ILE A 103 11.43 3.79 4.55
CA ILE A 103 11.77 2.54 3.87
C ILE A 103 12.16 2.82 2.41
N ASP A 104 11.41 3.65 1.69
CA ASP A 104 11.70 3.99 0.29
C ASP A 104 13.00 4.78 0.15
N VAL A 105 13.27 5.72 1.07
CA VAL A 105 14.55 6.44 1.11
C VAL A 105 15.71 5.47 1.34
N TYR A 106 15.54 4.48 2.22
CA TYR A 106 16.54 3.44 2.43
C TYR A 106 16.78 2.60 1.15
N HIS A 107 15.71 2.12 0.50
CA HIS A 107 15.81 1.38 -0.76
C HIS A 107 16.50 2.23 -1.84
N LEU A 108 16.14 3.50 -1.97
CA LEU A 108 16.74 4.41 -2.95
C LEU A 108 18.23 4.63 -2.66
N ALA A 109 18.61 4.85 -1.40
CA ALA A 109 20.00 5.01 -1.00
C ALA A 109 20.81 3.73 -1.28
N PHE A 110 20.23 2.57 -1.01
CA PHE A 110 20.85 1.27 -1.29
C PHE A 110 21.03 1.04 -2.79
N LEU A 111 20.00 1.34 -3.60
CA LEU A 111 20.07 1.27 -5.06
C LEU A 111 21.12 2.25 -5.63
N ALA A 112 21.19 3.47 -5.10
CA ALA A 112 22.19 4.46 -5.50
C ALA A 112 23.62 3.99 -5.17
N HIS A 113 23.81 3.40 -3.98
CA HIS A 113 25.08 2.80 -3.58
C HIS A 113 25.50 1.64 -4.49
N MET A 114 24.56 0.78 -4.88
CA MET A 114 24.77 -0.30 -5.84
C MET A 114 25.20 0.23 -7.22
N CYS A 115 24.46 1.23 -7.73
CA CYS A 115 24.75 1.85 -9.02
C CYS A 115 26.14 2.49 -9.04
N HIS A 116 26.51 3.20 -7.98
CA HIS A 116 27.83 3.78 -7.84
C HIS A 116 28.95 2.71 -7.81
N ARG A 117 28.70 1.54 -7.23
CA ARG A 117 29.68 0.44 -7.20
C ARG A 117 29.73 -0.38 -8.50
N GLY A 118 28.63 -0.47 -9.24
CA GLY A 118 28.56 -1.22 -10.51
C GLY A 118 29.16 -0.48 -11.71
N ILE A 119 29.37 0.84 -11.60
CA ILE A 119 30.00 1.68 -12.64
C ILE A 119 31.53 1.83 -12.39
N GLY A 120 32.05 1.26 -11.29
CA GLY A 120 33.46 1.32 -10.89
C GLY A 120 34.29 0.12 -11.32
#